data_AF-A0A939DTJ4-F1
#
_entry.id   AF-A0A939DTJ4-F1
#
_cell.length_a   1.000
_cell.length_b   1.000
_cell.length_c   1.000
_cell.angle_alpha   90.00
_cell.angle_beta   90.00
_cell.angle_gamma   90.00
#
_symmetry.space_group_name_H-M   'P 1'
#
loop_
_entity.id
_entity.type
_entity.pdbx_description
1 polymer ?
#
loop_
_entity_poly.entity_id
_entity_poly.type
_entity_poly.pdbx_seq_one_letter_code
_entity_poly.pdbx_strand_id
1 'polypeptide(L)'
;MVFEGSSAAISHTGKVRSNNQDSGYSGANLFVVADGMGGHAGGDVASSMAIARMEGLDQAYASTDDAQASLQAAATSAASDLVRASKERPELAGLGTTLSAIVMVDDYAVIGHIGDSRIYLYRDDALTQITTDHTFVQRLVDSGRITVEEARYHPRRSVLMRVLSDMDIAPDLDMFVMPTRPGDRWLLCSDGLSGVVDDEHIAKAMGLGLAPGRTADNLLKQALDGGAPDNVTVVLVDVGGAHPLSSGTPTIVGAASTPSDLPMPTVRPSLSSWLHPVRQAANEPSHFEPDSDYFEEIIEEDRRRARRRRAAWLVALFLAIAALVGAGMLAYNWTQTRYFVGADDDSVVIFRGVQQNLGPISLSTEVHDTGILLADLPSYQRASVERTINARSYTDALAITERLRASELAPVPEATPVPEISPTATPLPTEVPTP
;
A
#
# COMPACT_ATOMS: atom_id res chain seq x y z
N MET A 1 -14.53 22.94 -23.24
CA MET A 1 -13.11 23.14 -22.86
C MET A 1 -12.43 21.80 -22.61
N VAL A 2 -11.11 21.74 -22.45
CA VAL A 2 -10.43 20.53 -21.95
C VAL A 2 -10.56 20.53 -20.43
N PHE A 3 -10.92 19.40 -19.85
CA PHE A 3 -10.98 19.20 -18.40
C PHE A 3 -9.68 19.64 -17.73
N GLU A 4 -9.81 20.44 -16.67
CA GLU A 4 -8.68 20.84 -15.83
C GLU A 4 -8.65 19.96 -14.58
N GLY A 5 -7.74 19.00 -14.56
CA GLY A 5 -7.53 18.16 -13.39
C GLY A 5 -6.34 17.21 -13.52
N SER A 6 -6.31 16.21 -12.64
CA SER A 6 -5.31 15.14 -12.70
C SER A 6 -5.99 13.80 -12.53
N SER A 7 -5.46 12.77 -13.18
CA SER A 7 -6.07 11.45 -13.19
C SER A 7 -5.01 10.35 -13.15
N ALA A 8 -5.41 9.16 -12.73
CA ALA A 8 -4.58 7.96 -12.79
C ALA A 8 -5.45 6.72 -12.96
N ALA A 9 -4.97 5.76 -13.74
CA ALA A 9 -5.56 4.45 -13.87
C ALA A 9 -4.56 3.38 -13.41
N ILE A 10 -5.06 2.35 -12.72
CA ILE A 10 -4.30 1.16 -12.36
C ILE A 10 -5.19 -0.06 -12.49
N SER A 11 -4.59 -1.18 -12.91
CA SER A 11 -5.28 -2.46 -13.00
C SER A 11 -4.34 -3.59 -12.59
N HIS A 12 -4.88 -4.60 -11.90
CA HIS A 12 -4.13 -5.75 -11.43
C HIS A 12 -4.98 -7.02 -11.52
N THR A 13 -4.38 -8.15 -11.89
CA THR A 13 -5.02 -9.47 -12.01
C THR A 13 -5.63 -10.02 -10.70
N GLY A 14 -5.43 -9.35 -9.56
CA GLY A 14 -5.67 -9.94 -8.24
C GLY A 14 -4.70 -11.09 -7.88
N LYS A 15 -5.09 -11.92 -6.91
CA LYS A 15 -4.28 -13.05 -6.39
C LYS A 15 -4.79 -14.43 -6.79
N VAL A 16 -6.00 -14.54 -7.33
CA VAL A 16 -6.69 -15.82 -7.59
C VAL A 16 -6.90 -16.08 -9.08
N ARG A 17 -7.25 -15.05 -9.86
CA ARG A 17 -7.45 -15.18 -11.31
C ARG A 17 -6.12 -15.39 -12.04
N SER A 18 -6.15 -16.08 -13.17
CA SER A 18 -4.96 -16.33 -14.00
C SER A 18 -4.70 -15.24 -15.04
N ASN A 19 -5.73 -14.50 -15.43
CA ASN A 19 -5.68 -13.42 -16.40
C ASN A 19 -6.45 -12.21 -15.88
N ASN A 20 -6.11 -11.04 -16.41
CA ASN A 20 -6.83 -9.81 -16.16
C ASN A 20 -7.85 -9.59 -17.28
N GLN A 21 -9.13 -9.60 -16.94
CA GLN A 21 -10.25 -9.39 -17.84
C GLN A 21 -10.85 -8.00 -17.69
N ASP A 22 -10.40 -7.22 -16.72
CA ASP A 22 -10.73 -5.80 -16.62
C ASP A 22 -9.94 -4.98 -17.64
N SER A 23 -10.52 -3.86 -18.04
CA SER A 23 -9.84 -2.80 -18.78
C SER A 23 -10.21 -1.42 -18.21
N GLY A 24 -9.28 -0.48 -18.29
CA GLY A 24 -9.50 0.89 -17.84
C GLY A 24 -8.86 1.92 -18.76
N TYR A 25 -9.44 3.11 -18.82
CA TYR A 25 -8.98 4.24 -19.62
C TYR A 25 -9.00 5.52 -18.78
N SER A 26 -7.92 6.29 -18.85
CA SER A 26 -7.80 7.60 -18.22
C SER A 26 -7.18 8.58 -19.21
N GLY A 27 -8.03 9.39 -19.83
CA GLY A 27 -7.66 10.36 -20.85
C GLY A 27 -7.72 11.80 -20.37
N ALA A 28 -7.89 12.71 -21.33
CA ALA A 28 -8.00 14.15 -21.07
C ALA A 28 -9.38 14.53 -20.55
N ASN A 29 -10.45 14.05 -21.18
CA ASN A 29 -11.85 14.31 -20.84
C ASN A 29 -12.63 13.03 -20.52
N LEU A 30 -12.09 11.85 -20.87
CA LEU A 30 -12.75 10.56 -20.72
C LEU A 30 -12.08 9.66 -19.68
N PHE A 31 -12.90 9.03 -18.83
CA PHE A 31 -12.47 8.07 -17.82
C PHE A 31 -13.40 6.86 -17.83
N VAL A 32 -12.86 5.64 -17.91
CA VAL A 32 -13.66 4.42 -18.10
C VAL A 32 -13.10 3.26 -17.30
N VAL A 33 -13.99 2.45 -16.73
CA VAL A 33 -13.72 1.09 -16.25
C VAL A 33 -14.69 0.13 -16.92
N ALA A 34 -14.16 -1.01 -17.36
CA ALA A 34 -14.91 -2.10 -17.96
C ALA A 34 -14.42 -3.43 -17.37
N ASP A 35 -15.29 -4.15 -16.67
CA ASP A 35 -15.03 -5.48 -16.10
C ASP A 35 -15.57 -6.55 -17.05
N GLY A 36 -14.66 -7.29 -17.65
CA GLY A 36 -14.94 -8.27 -18.69
C GLY A 36 -15.30 -9.63 -18.13
N MET A 37 -16.42 -10.17 -18.59
CA MET A 37 -16.88 -11.52 -18.27
C MET A 37 -17.09 -12.39 -19.51
N GLY A 38 -17.00 -13.69 -19.32
CA GLY A 38 -17.20 -14.67 -20.38
C GLY A 38 -16.43 -15.96 -20.12
N GLY A 39 -16.66 -16.97 -20.96
CA GLY A 39 -15.96 -18.25 -20.92
C GLY A 39 -14.47 -18.14 -21.29
N HIS A 40 -13.95 -19.10 -22.05
CA HIS A 40 -12.52 -19.22 -22.38
C HIS A 40 -11.96 -17.97 -23.11
N ALA A 41 -11.40 -17.02 -22.35
CA ALA A 41 -10.87 -15.72 -22.83
C ALA A 41 -11.91 -14.78 -23.49
N GLY A 42 -13.18 -14.87 -23.05
CA GLY A 42 -14.23 -13.97 -23.54
C GLY A 42 -14.18 -12.58 -22.90
N GLY A 43 -13.88 -12.52 -21.60
CA GLY A 43 -13.94 -11.28 -20.82
C GLY A 43 -12.90 -10.23 -21.19
N ASP A 44 -11.64 -10.64 -21.35
CA ASP A 44 -10.54 -9.76 -21.78
C ASP A 44 -10.79 -9.16 -23.16
N VAL A 45 -11.35 -9.95 -24.08
CA VAL A 45 -11.78 -9.45 -25.40
C VAL A 45 -12.94 -8.47 -25.25
N ALA A 46 -13.94 -8.78 -24.42
CA ALA A 46 -15.13 -7.94 -24.24
C ALA A 46 -14.78 -6.55 -23.69
N SER A 47 -14.04 -6.49 -22.58
CA SER A 47 -13.67 -5.23 -21.94
C SER A 47 -12.74 -4.40 -22.83
N SER A 48 -11.81 -5.05 -23.55
CA SER A 48 -10.94 -4.36 -24.51
C SER A 48 -11.70 -3.73 -25.68
N MET A 49 -12.70 -4.45 -26.22
CA MET A 49 -13.55 -3.93 -27.30
C MET A 49 -14.41 -2.75 -26.82
N ALA A 50 -14.92 -2.81 -25.58
CA ALA A 50 -15.64 -1.70 -24.99
C ALA A 50 -14.74 -0.47 -24.84
N ILE A 51 -13.55 -0.59 -24.23
CA ILE A 51 -12.61 0.53 -24.12
C ILE A 51 -12.25 1.11 -25.48
N ALA A 52 -11.93 0.28 -26.47
CA ALA A 52 -11.57 0.73 -27.82
C ALA A 52 -12.65 1.59 -28.49
N ARG A 53 -13.94 1.33 -28.19
CA ARG A 53 -15.06 2.17 -28.66
C ARG A 53 -15.25 3.45 -27.88
N MET A 54 -14.83 3.46 -26.61
CA MET A 54 -14.89 4.65 -25.79
C MET A 54 -13.76 5.64 -26.10
N GLU A 55 -12.57 5.19 -26.53
CA GLU A 55 -11.41 6.07 -26.78
C GLU A 55 -11.72 7.30 -27.65
N GLY A 56 -12.59 7.14 -28.66
CA GLY A 56 -13.00 8.25 -29.54
C GLY A 56 -13.82 9.35 -28.85
N LEU A 57 -14.28 9.11 -27.62
CA LEU A 57 -14.96 10.09 -26.78
C LEU A 57 -13.99 10.97 -25.99
N ASP A 58 -12.68 10.71 -26.02
CA ASP A 58 -11.67 11.53 -25.32
C ASP A 58 -11.38 12.84 -26.08
N GLN A 59 -12.42 13.65 -26.22
CA GLN A 59 -12.41 14.92 -26.95
C GLN A 59 -13.31 15.95 -26.26
N ALA A 60 -13.16 17.21 -26.64
CA ALA A 60 -14.03 18.26 -26.14
C ALA A 60 -15.42 18.18 -26.81
N TYR A 61 -16.47 18.30 -26.01
CA TYR A 61 -17.86 18.39 -26.46
C TYR A 61 -18.39 19.82 -26.36
N ALA A 62 -19.35 20.18 -27.21
CA ALA A 62 -20.01 21.48 -27.19
C ALA A 62 -21.12 21.57 -26.14
N SER A 63 -21.72 20.44 -25.78
CA SER A 63 -22.79 20.34 -24.79
C SER A 63 -22.78 18.98 -24.09
N THR A 64 -23.43 18.90 -22.93
CA THR A 64 -23.63 17.64 -22.20
C THR A 64 -24.49 16.66 -23.00
N ASP A 65 -25.47 17.16 -23.76
CA ASP A 65 -26.37 16.34 -24.58
C ASP A 65 -25.61 15.65 -25.72
N ASP A 66 -24.68 16.35 -26.37
CA ASP A 66 -23.82 15.78 -27.41
C ASP A 66 -22.92 14.67 -26.85
N ALA A 67 -22.38 14.88 -25.64
CA ALA A 67 -21.57 13.88 -24.95
C ALA A 67 -22.41 12.66 -24.55
N GLN A 68 -23.63 12.85 -24.01
CA GLN A 68 -24.55 11.76 -23.69
C GLN A 68 -24.91 10.94 -24.94
N ALA A 69 -25.28 11.61 -26.04
CA ALA A 69 -25.61 10.95 -27.29
C ALA A 69 -24.42 10.15 -27.85
N SER A 70 -23.21 10.73 -27.78
CA SER A 70 -21.99 10.06 -28.23
C SER A 70 -21.62 8.86 -27.36
N LEU A 71 -21.79 8.96 -26.04
CA LEU A 71 -21.54 7.86 -25.10
C LEU A 71 -22.52 6.70 -25.32
N GLN A 72 -23.82 6.99 -25.50
CA GLN A 72 -24.82 5.99 -25.85
C GLN A 72 -24.50 5.32 -27.20
N ALA A 73 -24.13 6.10 -28.22
CA ALA A 73 -23.78 5.58 -29.54
C ALA A 73 -22.52 4.70 -29.51
N ALA A 74 -21.51 5.08 -28.70
CA ALA A 74 -20.31 4.28 -28.50
C ALA A 74 -20.64 2.95 -27.80
N ALA A 75 -21.50 2.96 -26.79
CA ALA A 75 -21.95 1.74 -26.11
C ALA A 75 -22.74 0.81 -27.04
N THR A 76 -23.66 1.35 -27.85
CA THR A 76 -24.37 0.59 -28.90
C THR A 76 -23.41 0.00 -29.94
N SER A 77 -22.37 0.75 -30.31
CA SER A 77 -21.33 0.26 -31.23
C SER A 77 -20.49 -0.85 -30.61
N ALA A 78 -20.11 -0.72 -29.33
CA ALA A 78 -19.41 -1.76 -28.59
C ALA A 78 -20.25 -3.04 -28.51
N ALA A 79 -21.51 -2.94 -28.14
CA ALA A 79 -22.44 -4.07 -28.10
C ALA A 79 -22.57 -4.76 -29.47
N SER A 80 -22.71 -3.97 -30.54
CA SER A 80 -22.75 -4.48 -31.91
C SER A 80 -21.47 -5.24 -32.29
N ASP A 81 -20.31 -4.78 -31.82
CA ASP A 81 -19.05 -5.47 -32.04
C ASP A 81 -18.93 -6.76 -31.23
N LEU A 82 -19.40 -6.80 -29.97
CA LEU A 82 -19.44 -8.03 -29.17
C LEU A 82 -20.28 -9.10 -29.86
N VAL A 83 -21.48 -8.73 -30.35
CA VAL A 83 -22.37 -9.60 -31.12
C VAL A 83 -21.67 -10.13 -32.38
N ARG A 84 -20.94 -9.27 -33.10
CA ARG A 84 -20.18 -9.67 -34.29
C ARG A 84 -19.04 -10.63 -33.92
N ALA A 85 -18.26 -10.33 -32.89
CA ALA A 85 -17.15 -11.16 -32.43
C ALA A 85 -17.61 -12.56 -32.00
N SER A 86 -18.73 -12.65 -31.27
CA SER A 86 -19.35 -13.93 -30.87
C SER A 86 -19.80 -14.77 -32.08
N LYS A 87 -20.32 -14.12 -33.13
CA LYS A 87 -20.72 -14.79 -34.38
C LYS A 87 -19.53 -15.29 -35.19
N GLU A 88 -18.44 -14.52 -35.23
CA GLU A 88 -17.23 -14.87 -35.98
C GLU A 88 -16.39 -15.93 -35.26
N ARG A 89 -16.39 -15.91 -33.93
CA ARG A 89 -15.62 -16.79 -33.05
C ARG A 89 -16.54 -17.43 -32.01
N PRO A 90 -17.11 -18.62 -32.30
CA PRO A 90 -18.04 -19.30 -31.40
C PRO A 90 -17.48 -19.57 -30.00
N GLU A 91 -16.15 -19.63 -29.84
CA GLU A 91 -15.48 -19.74 -28.56
C GLU A 91 -15.68 -18.53 -27.63
N LEU A 92 -16.08 -17.38 -28.18
CA LEU A 92 -16.41 -16.17 -27.43
C LEU A 92 -17.89 -16.08 -27.05
N ALA A 93 -18.70 -17.10 -27.34
CA ALA A 93 -20.12 -17.07 -27.01
C ALA A 93 -20.38 -16.77 -25.52
N GLY A 94 -21.28 -15.82 -25.26
CA GLY A 94 -21.60 -15.34 -23.92
C GLY A 94 -20.56 -14.36 -23.36
N LEU A 95 -19.72 -13.74 -24.20
CA LEU A 95 -18.89 -12.63 -23.76
C LEU A 95 -19.75 -11.42 -23.38
N GLY A 96 -19.30 -10.71 -22.35
CA GLY A 96 -19.91 -9.46 -21.93
C GLY A 96 -18.95 -8.65 -21.07
N THR A 97 -19.31 -7.41 -20.81
CA THR A 97 -18.52 -6.53 -19.94
C THR A 97 -19.45 -5.53 -19.27
N THR A 98 -19.09 -5.13 -18.06
CA THR A 98 -19.62 -3.90 -17.48
C THR A 98 -19.04 -2.70 -18.23
N LEU A 99 -19.66 -1.54 -18.05
CA LEU A 99 -19.14 -0.26 -18.51
C LEU A 99 -19.54 0.81 -17.50
N SER A 100 -18.56 1.52 -16.96
CA SER A 100 -18.76 2.72 -16.16
C SER A 100 -17.85 3.81 -16.72
N ALA A 101 -18.43 4.91 -17.18
CA ALA A 101 -17.72 5.97 -17.87
C ALA A 101 -18.11 7.36 -17.35
N ILE A 102 -17.13 8.27 -17.33
CA ILE A 102 -17.32 9.70 -17.13
C ILE A 102 -16.69 10.46 -18.31
N VAL A 103 -17.47 11.34 -18.93
CA VAL A 103 -17.00 12.35 -19.88
C VAL A 103 -17.15 13.72 -19.23
N MET A 104 -16.05 14.45 -19.12
CA MET A 104 -16.04 15.81 -18.58
C MET A 104 -16.36 16.82 -19.68
N VAL A 105 -17.42 17.62 -19.46
CA VAL A 105 -17.86 18.68 -20.36
C VAL A 105 -17.98 19.97 -19.56
N ASP A 106 -16.98 20.84 -19.70
CA ASP A 106 -16.84 22.07 -18.90
C ASP A 106 -16.94 21.74 -17.39
N ASP A 107 -17.94 22.29 -16.68
CA ASP A 107 -18.17 22.06 -15.25
C ASP A 107 -19.16 20.90 -14.97
N TYR A 108 -19.29 19.94 -15.90
CA TYR A 108 -20.19 18.80 -15.76
C TYR A 108 -19.51 17.47 -16.03
N ALA A 109 -19.87 16.46 -15.24
CA ALA A 109 -19.57 15.06 -15.47
C ALA A 109 -20.79 14.41 -16.12
N VAL A 110 -20.63 13.95 -17.37
CA VAL A 110 -21.60 13.11 -18.07
C VAL A 110 -21.23 11.66 -17.81
N ILE A 111 -22.12 10.95 -17.13
CA ILE A 111 -21.89 9.61 -16.63
C ILE A 111 -22.74 8.63 -17.41
N GLY A 112 -22.16 7.50 -17.82
CA GLY A 112 -22.88 6.36 -18.38
C GLY A 112 -22.47 5.07 -17.68
N HIS A 113 -23.46 4.28 -17.28
CA HIS A 113 -23.23 3.10 -16.45
C HIS A 113 -24.12 1.91 -16.84
N ILE A 114 -23.50 0.72 -16.89
CA ILE A 114 -24.18 -0.57 -16.95
C ILE A 114 -23.31 -1.66 -16.32
N GLY A 115 -23.82 -2.34 -15.29
CA GLY A 115 -23.13 -3.46 -14.63
C GLY A 115 -23.01 -3.22 -13.13
N ASP A 116 -21.98 -3.75 -12.50
CA ASP A 116 -21.70 -3.61 -11.06
C ASP A 116 -20.33 -2.99 -10.75
N SER A 117 -19.61 -2.54 -11.78
CA SER A 117 -18.56 -1.53 -11.60
C SER A 117 -19.19 -0.25 -11.03
N ARG A 118 -18.44 0.49 -10.23
CA ARG A 118 -19.01 1.60 -9.45
C ARG A 118 -18.32 2.92 -9.74
N ILE A 119 -19.11 3.98 -9.68
CA ILE A 119 -18.63 5.36 -9.70
C ILE A 119 -18.98 6.01 -8.37
N TYR A 120 -17.98 6.57 -7.71
CA TYR A 120 -18.12 7.33 -6.48
C TYR A 120 -17.68 8.78 -6.68
N LEU A 121 -18.35 9.68 -5.97
CA LEU A 121 -17.94 11.06 -5.78
C LEU A 121 -17.51 11.26 -4.32
N TYR A 122 -16.30 11.76 -4.12
CA TYR A 122 -15.84 12.26 -2.84
C TYR A 122 -15.85 13.80 -2.86
N ARG A 123 -16.68 14.39 -2.01
CA ARG A 123 -16.88 15.83 -1.88
C ARG A 123 -17.25 16.17 -0.44
N ASP A 124 -16.70 17.27 0.09
CA ASP A 124 -17.01 17.77 1.44
C ASP A 124 -16.85 16.68 2.53
N ASP A 125 -15.73 15.95 2.49
CA ASP A 125 -15.40 14.82 3.36
C ASP A 125 -16.36 13.61 3.33
N ALA A 126 -17.28 13.56 2.36
CA ALA A 126 -18.24 12.47 2.18
C ALA A 126 -18.01 11.70 0.87
N LEU A 127 -17.99 10.37 0.96
CA LEU A 127 -18.03 9.48 -0.20
C LEU A 127 -19.47 9.11 -0.51
N THR A 128 -19.90 9.34 -1.75
CA THR A 128 -21.23 8.97 -2.25
C THR A 128 -21.09 8.07 -3.46
N GLN A 129 -21.72 6.89 -3.43
CA GLN A 129 -21.87 6.06 -4.62
C GLN A 129 -22.92 6.69 -5.54
N ILE A 130 -22.55 6.95 -6.79
CA ILE A 130 -23.39 7.63 -7.78
C ILE A 130 -24.15 6.63 -8.64
N THR A 131 -23.53 5.51 -8.98
CA THR A 131 -24.15 4.44 -9.78
C THR A 131 -24.88 3.44 -8.91
N THR A 132 -25.92 2.81 -9.44
CA THR A 132 -26.63 1.71 -8.78
C THR A 132 -26.25 0.40 -9.47
N ASP A 133 -25.76 -0.58 -8.70
CA ASP A 133 -25.32 -1.86 -9.26
C ASP A 133 -26.47 -2.60 -9.97
N HIS A 134 -26.24 -3.04 -11.21
CA HIS A 134 -27.18 -3.89 -11.94
C HIS A 134 -27.04 -5.37 -11.57
N THR A 135 -27.09 -5.69 -10.27
CA THR A 135 -27.01 -7.05 -9.74
C THR A 135 -28.35 -7.58 -9.27
N PHE A 136 -28.46 -8.89 -9.14
CA PHE A 136 -29.64 -9.55 -8.56
C PHE A 136 -29.90 -9.08 -7.13
N VAL A 137 -28.84 -8.95 -6.33
CA VAL A 137 -28.95 -8.54 -4.92
C VAL A 137 -29.38 -7.09 -4.79
N GLN A 138 -28.96 -6.20 -5.68
CA GLN A 138 -29.42 -4.82 -5.68
C GLN A 138 -30.94 -4.76 -5.90
N ARG A 139 -31.50 -5.56 -6.81
CA ARG A 139 -32.97 -5.65 -6.97
C ARG A 139 -33.68 -6.15 -5.72
N LEU A 140 -33.07 -7.06 -4.97
CA LEU A 140 -33.62 -7.53 -3.70
C LEU A 140 -33.60 -6.42 -2.64
N VAL A 141 -32.55 -5.61 -2.60
CA VAL A 141 -32.45 -4.42 -1.74
C VAL A 141 -33.51 -3.39 -2.13
N ASP A 142 -33.62 -3.05 -3.41
CA ASP A 142 -34.57 -2.05 -3.91
C ASP A 142 -36.03 -2.46 -3.66
N SER A 143 -36.31 -3.77 -3.65
CA SER A 143 -37.63 -4.32 -3.32
C SER A 143 -37.86 -4.55 -1.82
N GLY A 144 -36.87 -4.22 -0.97
CA GLY A 144 -36.94 -4.37 0.49
C GLY A 144 -36.93 -5.82 0.98
N ARG A 145 -36.50 -6.77 0.15
CA ARG A 145 -36.43 -8.20 0.48
C ARG A 145 -35.21 -8.56 1.32
N ILE A 146 -34.10 -7.83 1.12
CA ILE A 146 -32.88 -7.94 1.92
C ILE A 146 -32.36 -6.54 2.22
N THR A 147 -31.56 -6.42 3.27
CA THR A 147 -30.84 -5.21 3.65
C THR A 147 -29.55 -5.03 2.83
N VAL A 148 -28.99 -3.82 2.85
CA VAL A 148 -27.70 -3.52 2.21
C VAL A 148 -26.58 -4.36 2.81
N GLU A 149 -26.60 -4.59 4.14
CA GLU A 149 -25.61 -5.45 4.78
C GLU A 149 -25.73 -6.92 4.33
N GLU A 150 -26.94 -7.47 4.23
CA GLU A 150 -27.16 -8.86 3.79
C GLU A 150 -26.72 -9.08 2.33
N ALA A 151 -26.95 -8.09 1.46
CA ALA A 151 -26.54 -8.14 0.05
C ALA A 151 -25.04 -8.41 -0.12
N ARG A 152 -24.19 -7.87 0.76
CA ARG A 152 -22.73 -8.04 0.72
C ARG A 152 -22.29 -9.50 0.89
N TYR A 153 -23.06 -10.29 1.62
CA TYR A 153 -22.74 -11.68 1.94
C TYR A 153 -23.57 -12.69 1.15
N HIS A 154 -24.48 -12.21 0.31
CA HIS A 154 -25.39 -13.05 -0.43
C HIS A 154 -24.64 -13.99 -1.41
N PRO A 155 -24.99 -15.30 -1.48
CA PRO A 155 -24.32 -16.26 -2.36
C PRO A 155 -24.37 -15.89 -3.85
N ARG A 156 -25.39 -15.14 -4.26
CA ARG A 156 -25.60 -14.64 -5.63
C ARG A 156 -25.29 -13.15 -5.80
N ARG A 157 -24.41 -12.57 -4.97
CA ARG A 157 -24.08 -11.13 -5.03
C ARG A 157 -23.49 -10.68 -6.37
N SER A 158 -22.68 -11.55 -7.00
CA SER A 158 -22.04 -11.28 -8.30
C SER A 158 -22.90 -11.68 -9.50
N VAL A 159 -24.20 -11.98 -9.31
CA VAL A 159 -25.09 -12.28 -10.44
C VAL A 159 -25.54 -10.98 -11.07
N LEU A 160 -24.95 -10.67 -12.22
CA LEU A 160 -25.28 -9.50 -13.03
C LEU A 160 -26.61 -9.69 -13.77
N MET A 161 -27.36 -8.58 -13.86
CA MET A 161 -28.67 -8.52 -14.49
C MET A 161 -28.69 -7.66 -15.75
N ARG A 162 -27.75 -6.70 -15.89
CA ARG A 162 -27.55 -5.87 -17.09
C ARG A 162 -26.05 -5.72 -17.30
N VAL A 163 -25.60 -5.99 -18.53
CA VAL A 163 -24.21 -5.84 -18.99
C VAL A 163 -24.23 -5.52 -20.48
N LEU A 164 -23.14 -4.97 -21.01
CA LEU A 164 -22.90 -5.01 -22.45
C LEU A 164 -22.60 -6.47 -22.82
N SER A 165 -23.36 -7.06 -23.73
CA SER A 165 -23.21 -8.48 -24.08
C SER A 165 -23.39 -8.74 -25.56
N ASP A 166 -23.06 -9.95 -25.97
CA ASP A 166 -23.29 -10.46 -27.31
C ASP A 166 -24.75 -10.84 -27.63
N MET A 167 -25.68 -10.58 -26.70
CA MET A 167 -27.10 -10.90 -26.83
C MET A 167 -27.98 -9.67 -27.09
N ASP A 168 -27.51 -8.48 -26.76
CA ASP A 168 -28.27 -7.24 -26.87
C ASP A 168 -27.47 -6.18 -27.63
N ILE A 169 -28.03 -5.68 -28.74
CA ILE A 169 -27.40 -4.65 -29.58
C ILE A 169 -27.74 -3.23 -29.13
N ALA A 170 -28.76 -3.04 -28.29
CA ALA A 170 -29.27 -1.74 -27.88
C ALA A 170 -29.26 -1.64 -26.35
N PRO A 171 -28.06 -1.64 -25.74
CA PRO A 171 -27.94 -1.60 -24.29
C PRO A 171 -28.56 -0.30 -23.75
N ASP A 172 -29.40 -0.45 -22.74
CA ASP A 172 -29.94 0.66 -21.97
C ASP A 172 -28.90 1.06 -20.92
N LEU A 173 -28.28 2.24 -21.07
CA LEU A 173 -27.33 2.77 -20.09
C LEU A 173 -28.06 3.68 -19.12
N ASP A 174 -27.67 3.57 -17.85
CA ASP A 174 -28.06 4.56 -16.86
C ASP A 174 -27.18 5.79 -17.08
N MET A 175 -27.80 6.91 -17.46
CA MET A 175 -27.11 8.15 -17.86
C MET A 175 -27.42 9.28 -16.89
N PHE A 176 -26.38 9.95 -16.41
CA PHE A 176 -26.48 11.06 -15.46
C PHE A 176 -25.66 12.25 -15.93
N VAL A 177 -26.11 13.46 -15.61
CA VAL A 177 -25.31 14.69 -15.77
C VAL A 177 -25.23 15.35 -14.41
N MET A 178 -24.00 15.55 -13.92
CA MET A 178 -23.76 16.10 -12.59
C MET A 178 -22.81 17.29 -12.65
N PRO A 179 -23.08 18.39 -11.93
CA PRO A 179 -22.14 19.49 -11.84
C PRO A 179 -20.89 19.07 -11.05
N THR A 180 -19.72 19.39 -11.60
CA THR A 180 -18.42 19.23 -10.97
C THR A 180 -17.93 20.55 -10.40
N ARG A 181 -17.06 20.48 -9.40
CA ARG A 181 -16.46 21.63 -8.72
C ARG A 181 -14.98 21.35 -8.47
N PRO A 182 -14.12 22.37 -8.47
CA PRO A 182 -12.73 22.21 -8.03
C PRO A 182 -12.67 21.59 -6.63
N GLY A 183 -11.85 20.55 -6.47
CA GLY A 183 -11.73 19.75 -5.25
C GLY A 183 -12.51 18.44 -5.26
N ASP A 184 -13.43 18.24 -6.21
CA ASP A 184 -14.11 16.96 -6.36
C ASP A 184 -13.13 15.85 -6.74
N ARG A 185 -13.34 14.67 -6.17
CA ARG A 185 -12.59 13.47 -6.54
C ARG A 185 -13.55 12.36 -6.95
N TRP A 186 -13.43 11.91 -8.19
CA TRP A 186 -14.19 10.78 -8.73
C TRP A 186 -13.34 9.51 -8.67
N LEU A 187 -13.99 8.40 -8.32
CA LEU A 187 -13.42 7.06 -8.35
C LEU A 187 -14.31 6.18 -9.20
N LEU A 188 -13.76 5.59 -10.26
CA LEU A 188 -14.37 4.48 -10.97
C LEU A 188 -13.62 3.19 -10.58
N CYS A 189 -14.33 2.11 -10.29
CA CYS A 189 -13.69 0.84 -9.97
C CYS A 189 -14.50 -0.39 -10.41
N SER A 190 -13.80 -1.49 -10.67
CA SER A 190 -14.41 -2.82 -10.82
C SER A 190 -14.84 -3.38 -9.47
N ASP A 191 -15.63 -4.47 -9.49
CA ASP A 191 -16.14 -5.10 -8.28
C ASP A 191 -15.01 -5.71 -7.42
N GLY A 192 -13.84 -5.98 -8.00
CA GLY A 192 -12.68 -6.46 -7.27
C GLY A 192 -12.12 -5.46 -6.25
N LEU A 193 -12.41 -4.16 -6.39
CA LEU A 193 -12.17 -3.19 -5.33
C LEU A 193 -13.31 -3.23 -4.29
N SER A 194 -14.54 -2.89 -4.72
CA SER A 194 -15.68 -2.68 -3.81
C SER A 194 -16.21 -3.95 -3.14
N GLY A 195 -15.90 -5.13 -3.70
CA GLY A 195 -16.20 -6.43 -3.12
C GLY A 195 -15.27 -6.82 -1.98
N VAL A 196 -14.16 -6.11 -1.79
CA VAL A 196 -13.14 -6.41 -0.76
C VAL A 196 -12.90 -5.23 0.19
N VAL A 197 -12.87 -4.01 -0.35
CA VAL A 197 -12.64 -2.77 0.40
C VAL A 197 -13.97 -2.07 0.58
N ASP A 198 -14.39 -1.88 1.84
CA ASP A 198 -15.64 -1.21 2.15
C ASP A 198 -15.58 0.31 1.93
N ASP A 199 -16.75 0.93 1.84
CA ASP A 199 -16.90 2.36 1.57
C ASP A 199 -16.22 3.26 2.61
N GLU A 200 -16.11 2.83 3.87
CA GLU A 200 -15.43 3.59 4.93
C GLU A 200 -13.91 3.67 4.66
N HIS A 201 -13.31 2.54 4.27
CA HIS A 201 -11.90 2.49 3.89
C HIS A 201 -11.63 3.22 2.57
N ILE A 202 -12.55 3.14 1.61
CA ILE A 202 -12.47 3.93 0.37
C ILE A 202 -12.52 5.43 0.71
N ALA A 203 -13.52 5.87 1.49
CA ALA A 203 -13.69 7.27 1.88
C ALA A 203 -12.43 7.80 2.59
N LYS A 204 -11.88 7.00 3.51
CA LYS A 204 -10.63 7.34 4.20
C LYS A 204 -9.46 7.50 3.24
N ALA A 205 -9.28 6.60 2.28
CA ALA A 205 -8.20 6.69 1.30
C ALA A 205 -8.35 7.94 0.40
N MET A 206 -9.58 8.23 -0.02
CA MET A 206 -9.93 9.41 -0.81
C MET A 206 -9.66 10.70 -0.04
N GLY A 207 -9.92 10.74 1.26
CA GLY A 207 -9.72 11.89 2.15
C GLY A 207 -8.27 12.18 2.58
N LEU A 208 -7.29 11.36 2.19
CA LEU A 208 -5.88 11.61 2.55
C LEU A 208 -5.24 12.78 1.77
N GLY A 209 -5.91 13.33 0.75
CA GLY A 209 -5.37 14.42 -0.07
C GLY A 209 -4.12 14.05 -0.87
N LEU A 210 -3.89 12.75 -1.13
CA LEU A 210 -2.80 12.27 -1.97
C LEU A 210 -3.16 12.43 -3.46
N ALA A 211 -2.14 12.56 -4.30
CA ALA A 211 -2.32 12.60 -5.75
C ALA A 211 -3.01 11.32 -6.28
N PRO A 212 -3.78 11.38 -7.39
CA PRO A 212 -4.57 10.27 -7.93
C PRO A 212 -3.84 8.93 -7.97
N GLY A 213 -2.61 8.90 -8.51
CA GLY A 213 -1.81 7.67 -8.61
C GLY A 213 -1.48 7.04 -7.25
N ARG A 214 -1.16 7.86 -6.25
CA ARG A 214 -0.87 7.38 -4.87
C ARG A 214 -2.14 6.90 -4.16
N THR A 215 -3.27 7.56 -4.39
CA THR A 215 -4.56 7.11 -3.88
C THR A 215 -4.96 5.77 -4.51
N ALA A 216 -4.79 5.64 -5.83
CA ALA A 216 -5.03 4.39 -6.56
C ALA A 216 -4.12 3.25 -6.08
N ASP A 217 -2.82 3.49 -5.89
CA ASP A 217 -1.89 2.52 -5.29
C ASP A 217 -2.35 2.06 -3.90
N ASN A 218 -2.80 2.99 -3.06
CA ASN A 218 -3.27 2.68 -1.71
C ASN A 218 -4.56 1.85 -1.71
N LEU A 219 -5.49 2.14 -2.62
CA LEU A 219 -6.73 1.36 -2.79
C LEU A 219 -6.42 -0.05 -3.32
N LEU A 220 -5.57 -0.16 -4.34
CA LEU A 220 -5.13 -1.45 -4.86
C LEU A 220 -4.44 -2.28 -3.78
N LYS A 221 -3.54 -1.65 -3.00
CA LYS A 221 -2.88 -2.33 -1.88
C LYS A 221 -3.89 -2.86 -0.86
N GLN A 222 -4.91 -2.07 -0.50
CA GLN A 222 -5.95 -2.52 0.42
C GLN A 222 -6.75 -3.70 -0.15
N ALA A 223 -7.09 -3.69 -1.43
CA ALA A 223 -7.75 -4.82 -2.09
C ALA A 223 -6.86 -6.08 -2.07
N LEU A 224 -5.57 -5.94 -2.39
CA LEU A 224 -4.60 -7.03 -2.33
C LEU A 224 -4.43 -7.56 -0.91
N ASP A 225 -4.32 -6.71 0.10
CA ASP A 225 -4.22 -7.09 1.51
C ASP A 225 -5.50 -7.79 2.00
N GLY A 226 -6.66 -7.40 1.47
CA GLY A 226 -7.94 -8.07 1.67
C GLY A 226 -8.06 -9.43 0.97
N GLY A 227 -7.16 -9.73 0.04
CA GLY A 227 -7.04 -11.02 -0.64
C GLY A 227 -7.20 -10.95 -2.16
N ALA A 228 -7.81 -9.88 -2.70
CA ALA A 228 -8.09 -9.67 -4.12
C ALA A 228 -8.46 -10.96 -4.89
N PRO A 229 -9.64 -11.55 -4.59
CA PRO A 229 -10.09 -12.77 -5.27
C PRO A 229 -10.42 -12.53 -6.75
N ASP A 230 -10.58 -11.27 -7.16
CA ASP A 230 -10.84 -10.90 -8.55
C ASP A 230 -9.82 -9.89 -9.10
N ASN A 231 -9.95 -9.60 -10.39
CA ASN A 231 -9.28 -8.48 -11.05
C ASN A 231 -9.69 -7.15 -10.38
N VAL A 232 -8.74 -6.24 -10.23
CA VAL A 232 -8.95 -4.96 -9.55
C VAL A 232 -8.52 -3.84 -10.47
N THR A 233 -9.47 -3.01 -10.88
CA THR A 233 -9.22 -1.85 -11.73
C THR A 233 -9.80 -0.60 -11.10
N VAL A 234 -9.02 0.48 -11.14
CA VAL A 234 -9.30 1.73 -10.45
C VAL A 234 -8.89 2.89 -11.34
N VAL A 235 -9.80 3.84 -11.56
CA VAL A 235 -9.53 5.12 -12.22
C VAL A 235 -9.91 6.25 -11.26
N LEU A 236 -8.94 7.09 -10.93
CA LEU A 236 -9.10 8.27 -10.07
C LEU A 236 -9.05 9.53 -10.90
N VAL A 237 -9.94 10.48 -10.60
CA VAL A 237 -10.03 11.77 -11.29
C VAL A 237 -10.22 12.88 -10.25
N ASP A 238 -9.23 13.76 -10.13
CA ASP A 238 -9.30 14.98 -9.33
C ASP A 238 -9.71 16.15 -10.25
N VAL A 239 -10.86 16.77 -9.96
CA VAL A 239 -11.34 17.97 -10.66
C VAL A 239 -10.68 19.20 -10.05
N GLY A 240 -9.97 19.97 -10.86
CA GLY A 240 -9.15 21.07 -10.36
C GLY A 240 -8.12 20.63 -9.31
N GLY A 241 -7.50 21.59 -8.62
CA GLY A 241 -6.68 21.32 -7.43
C GLY A 241 -5.19 21.70 -7.54
N ALA A 242 -4.42 21.27 -6.52
CA ALA A 242 -3.03 21.66 -6.27
C ALA A 242 -1.99 20.74 -6.94
N HIS A 243 -2.43 19.66 -7.57
CA HIS A 243 -1.57 18.75 -8.31
C HIS A 243 -1.38 19.27 -9.73
N PRO A 244 -0.20 19.07 -10.35
CA PRO A 244 0.03 19.53 -11.71
C PRO A 244 -1.01 18.92 -12.63
N LEU A 245 -1.67 19.79 -13.42
CA LEU A 245 -2.56 19.37 -14.50
C LEU A 245 -1.78 18.41 -15.39
N SER A 246 -2.19 17.15 -15.39
CA SER A 246 -1.54 16.15 -16.23
C SER A 246 -2.24 16.18 -17.58
N SER A 247 -1.77 17.05 -18.48
CA SER A 247 -2.09 16.96 -19.92
C SER A 247 -1.26 15.83 -20.53
N GLY A 248 -1.48 14.60 -20.05
CA GLY A 248 -0.72 13.42 -20.44
C GLY A 248 -1.37 12.69 -21.61
N THR A 249 -0.55 11.91 -22.32
CA THR A 249 -1.03 10.83 -23.18
C THR A 249 -2.02 9.96 -22.39
N PRO A 250 -3.16 9.56 -22.98
CA PRO A 250 -4.12 8.71 -22.28
C PRO A 250 -3.46 7.44 -21.75
N THR A 251 -3.85 7.04 -20.55
CA THR A 251 -3.37 5.82 -19.90
C THR A 251 -4.41 4.72 -20.07
N ILE A 252 -4.01 3.62 -20.70
CA ILE A 252 -4.84 2.42 -20.85
C ILE A 252 -4.24 1.33 -19.95
N VAL A 253 -5.08 0.67 -19.17
CA VAL A 253 -4.69 -0.39 -18.23
C VAL A 253 -5.54 -1.65 -18.41
N GLY A 254 -5.08 -2.77 -17.87
CA GLY A 254 -5.81 -4.04 -17.95
C GLY A 254 -5.65 -4.74 -19.30
N ALA A 255 -6.64 -5.52 -19.73
CA ALA A 255 -6.61 -6.28 -20.98
C ALA A 255 -6.39 -5.37 -22.21
N ALA A 256 -7.02 -4.20 -22.23
CA ALA A 256 -6.89 -3.22 -23.32
C ALA A 256 -5.47 -2.64 -23.49
N SER A 257 -4.60 -2.77 -22.47
CA SER A 257 -3.22 -2.25 -22.54
C SER A 257 -2.29 -3.10 -23.41
N THR A 258 -2.68 -4.34 -23.74
CA THR A 258 -1.89 -5.21 -24.61
C THR A 258 -2.40 -5.10 -26.05
N PRO A 259 -1.58 -4.70 -27.03
CA PRO A 259 -2.01 -4.64 -28.43
C PRO A 259 -2.42 -6.03 -28.92
N SER A 260 -3.63 -6.15 -29.48
CA SER A 260 -4.24 -7.41 -29.97
C SER A 260 -3.53 -8.09 -31.15
N ASP A 261 -2.33 -7.64 -31.54
CA ASP A 261 -1.57 -8.11 -32.71
C ASP A 261 -0.52 -9.21 -32.42
N LEU A 262 -0.47 -9.75 -31.19
CA LEU A 262 0.36 -10.92 -30.90
C LEU A 262 -0.50 -12.19 -30.96
N PRO A 263 -0.12 -13.21 -31.77
CA PRO A 263 -0.80 -14.50 -31.74
C PRO A 263 -0.65 -15.06 -30.32
N MET A 264 -1.78 -15.18 -29.62
CA MET A 264 -1.82 -15.79 -28.29
C MET A 264 -1.18 -17.19 -28.38
N PRO A 265 -0.17 -17.52 -27.56
CA PRO A 265 0.27 -18.88 -27.45
C PRO A 265 -0.92 -19.72 -26.99
N THR A 266 -1.22 -20.78 -27.73
CA THR A 266 -2.24 -21.76 -27.36
C THR A 266 -1.93 -22.28 -25.96
N VAL A 267 -2.71 -21.84 -24.98
CA VAL A 267 -2.61 -22.34 -23.61
C VAL A 267 -2.98 -23.83 -23.68
N ARG A 268 -1.99 -24.68 -23.41
CA ARG A 268 -2.20 -26.13 -23.34
C ARG A 268 -3.25 -26.41 -22.27
N PRO A 269 -4.23 -27.29 -22.51
CA PRO A 269 -5.22 -27.64 -21.50
C PRO A 269 -4.51 -28.23 -20.29
N SER A 270 -4.70 -27.61 -19.12
CA SER A 270 -4.16 -28.17 -17.88
C SER A 270 -4.94 -29.45 -17.55
N LEU A 271 -4.22 -30.55 -17.32
CA LEU A 271 -4.77 -31.85 -16.93
C LEU A 271 -5.32 -31.88 -15.48
N SER A 272 -5.65 -30.72 -14.89
CA SER A 272 -6.05 -30.62 -13.49
C SER A 272 -7.58 -30.57 -13.25
N SER A 273 -8.42 -30.67 -14.29
CA SER A 273 -9.89 -30.56 -14.15
C SER A 273 -10.62 -31.82 -13.69
N TRP A 274 -9.92 -32.87 -13.23
CA TRP A 274 -10.59 -34.11 -12.83
C TRP A 274 -11.04 -34.16 -11.36
N LEU A 275 -10.62 -33.20 -10.52
CA LEU A 275 -10.90 -33.23 -9.08
C LEU A 275 -11.76 -32.06 -8.56
N HIS A 276 -12.12 -31.10 -9.41
CA HIS A 276 -13.09 -30.07 -9.08
C HIS A 276 -14.10 -29.95 -10.22
N PRO A 277 -15.38 -30.31 -10.02
CA PRO A 277 -16.39 -29.92 -10.99
C PRO A 277 -16.40 -28.39 -11.04
N VAL A 278 -15.97 -27.85 -12.18
CA VAL A 278 -16.24 -26.48 -12.59
C VAL A 278 -17.77 -26.35 -12.53
N ARG A 279 -18.27 -25.75 -11.46
CA ARG A 279 -19.68 -25.36 -11.39
C ARG A 279 -19.90 -24.40 -12.56
N GLN A 280 -20.54 -24.90 -13.60
CA GLN A 280 -21.28 -24.09 -14.57
C GLN A 280 -22.27 -23.25 -13.76
N ALA A 281 -21.87 -22.04 -13.40
CA ALA A 281 -22.76 -21.04 -12.88
C ALA A 281 -23.34 -20.29 -14.08
N ALA A 282 -24.44 -20.82 -14.63
CA ALA A 282 -25.48 -20.06 -15.33
C ALA A 282 -26.58 -21.02 -15.78
N ASN A 283 -27.82 -20.69 -15.40
CA ASN A 283 -29.09 -21.17 -15.96
C ASN A 283 -29.75 -22.45 -15.39
N GLU A 284 -29.84 -22.57 -14.06
CA GLU A 284 -31.01 -23.25 -13.45
C GLU A 284 -31.87 -22.23 -12.68
N PRO A 285 -33.19 -22.14 -12.93
CA PRO A 285 -34.10 -21.42 -12.06
C PRO A 285 -34.31 -22.24 -10.78
N SER A 286 -33.32 -22.22 -9.88
CA SER A 286 -33.52 -22.64 -8.50
C SER A 286 -33.97 -21.41 -7.71
N HIS A 287 -35.25 -21.41 -7.34
CA HIS A 287 -35.83 -20.53 -6.35
C HIS A 287 -35.13 -20.80 -5.01
N PHE A 288 -34.09 -20.03 -4.73
CA PHE A 288 -33.34 -20.06 -3.48
C PHE A 288 -33.66 -18.75 -2.77
N GLU A 289 -34.64 -18.79 -1.88
CA GLU A 289 -34.87 -17.76 -0.87
C GLU A 289 -34.34 -18.36 0.44
N PRO A 290 -33.11 -18.03 0.87
CA PRO A 290 -32.63 -18.43 2.19
C PRO A 290 -33.34 -17.60 3.27
N ASP A 291 -33.61 -18.23 4.41
CA ASP A 291 -34.17 -17.55 5.58
C ASP A 291 -33.19 -16.49 6.14
N SER A 292 -33.72 -15.43 6.76
CA SER A 292 -32.94 -14.32 7.36
C SER A 292 -31.80 -14.79 8.28
N ASP A 293 -32.03 -15.89 9.00
CA ASP A 293 -31.10 -16.48 9.95
C ASP A 293 -29.78 -16.95 9.28
N TYR A 294 -29.82 -17.31 8.00
CA TYR A 294 -28.64 -17.71 7.22
C TYR A 294 -27.68 -16.55 6.97
N PHE A 295 -28.22 -15.35 6.66
CA PHE A 295 -27.38 -14.18 6.43
C PHE A 295 -26.77 -13.65 7.72
N GLU A 296 -27.53 -13.66 8.82
CA GLU A 296 -27.02 -13.28 10.13
C GLU A 296 -25.82 -14.16 10.54
N GLU A 297 -25.90 -15.47 10.34
CA GLU A 297 -24.80 -16.39 10.67
C GLU A 297 -23.51 -16.08 9.88
N ILE A 298 -23.62 -15.81 8.57
CA ILE A 298 -22.46 -15.46 7.73
C ILE A 298 -21.87 -14.09 8.11
N ILE A 299 -22.73 -13.09 8.33
CA ILE A 299 -22.31 -11.74 8.77
C ILE A 299 -21.55 -11.85 10.10
N GLU A 300 -22.07 -12.64 11.04
CA GLU A 300 -21.41 -12.89 12.32
C GLU A 300 -20.08 -13.62 12.15
N GLU A 301 -20.01 -14.62 11.26
CA GLU A 301 -18.79 -15.39 11.03
C GLU A 301 -17.66 -14.50 10.49
N ASP A 302 -17.96 -13.62 9.54
CA ASP A 302 -16.95 -12.71 8.98
C ASP A 302 -16.54 -11.62 9.98
N ARG A 303 -17.48 -11.08 10.78
CA ARG A 303 -17.14 -10.22 11.92
C ARG A 303 -16.22 -10.92 12.92
N ARG A 304 -16.41 -12.22 13.17
CA ARG A 304 -15.50 -13.03 14.01
C ARG A 304 -14.13 -13.20 13.35
N ARG A 305 -14.06 -13.43 12.03
CA ARG A 305 -12.80 -13.52 11.27
C ARG A 305 -12.02 -12.20 11.30
N ALA A 306 -12.69 -11.06 11.12
CA ALA A 306 -12.09 -9.74 11.22
C ALA A 306 -11.52 -9.47 12.62
N ARG A 307 -12.27 -9.81 13.68
CA ARG A 307 -11.77 -9.72 15.08
C ARG A 307 -10.56 -10.61 15.31
N ARG A 308 -10.55 -11.84 14.76
CA ARG A 308 -9.39 -12.75 14.86
C ARG A 308 -8.15 -12.19 14.16
N ARG A 309 -8.29 -11.58 12.97
CA ARG A 309 -7.18 -10.92 12.28
C ARG A 309 -6.61 -9.75 13.09
N ARG A 310 -7.47 -8.90 13.66
CA ARG A 310 -7.05 -7.81 14.55
C ARG A 310 -6.33 -8.33 15.80
N ALA A 311 -6.86 -9.38 16.43
CA ALA A 311 -6.23 -10.01 17.58
C ALA A 311 -4.87 -10.64 17.23
N ALA A 312 -4.77 -11.33 16.09
CA ALA A 312 -3.51 -11.92 15.62
C ALA A 312 -2.43 -10.85 15.37
N TRP A 313 -2.80 -9.71 14.78
CA TRP A 313 -1.89 -8.57 14.61
C TRP A 313 -1.42 -7.99 15.96
N LEU A 314 -2.32 -7.85 16.93
CA LEU A 314 -1.96 -7.38 18.27
C LEU A 314 -1.04 -8.37 19.00
N VAL A 315 -1.26 -9.68 18.85
CA VAL A 315 -0.38 -10.72 19.40
C VAL A 315 0.99 -10.68 18.72
N ALA A 316 1.05 -10.53 17.40
CA ALA A 316 2.32 -10.40 16.68
C ALA A 316 3.11 -9.17 17.13
N LEU A 317 2.43 -8.03 17.32
CA LEU A 317 3.04 -6.81 17.85
C LEU A 317 3.56 -7.01 19.28
N PHE A 318 2.77 -7.66 20.15
CA PHE A 318 3.20 -7.99 21.51
C PHE A 318 4.44 -8.89 21.52
N LEU A 319 4.47 -9.94 20.69
CA LEU A 319 5.63 -10.82 20.56
C LEU A 319 6.87 -10.09 20.07
N ALA A 320 6.72 -9.15 19.13
CA ALA A 320 7.83 -8.34 18.65
C ALA A 320 8.40 -7.44 19.76
N ILE A 321 7.54 -6.80 20.55
CA ILE A 321 7.95 -5.99 21.71
C ILE A 321 8.62 -6.88 22.77
N ALA A 322 8.05 -8.04 23.09
CA ALA A 322 8.62 -8.98 24.05
C ALA A 322 10.01 -9.48 23.60
N ALA A 323 10.20 -9.74 22.30
CA ALA A 323 11.49 -10.10 21.74
C ALA A 323 12.52 -8.97 21.87
N LEU A 324 12.12 -7.71 21.60
CA LEU A 324 12.98 -6.54 21.80
C LEU A 324 13.38 -6.35 23.26
N VAL A 325 12.43 -6.46 24.19
CA VAL A 325 12.70 -6.37 25.63
C VAL A 325 13.62 -7.51 26.06
N GLY A 326 13.35 -8.74 25.62
CA GLY A 326 14.19 -9.90 25.90
C GLY A 326 15.62 -9.73 25.39
N ALA A 327 15.80 -9.22 24.16
CA ALA A 327 17.10 -8.90 23.61
C ALA A 327 17.82 -7.81 24.43
N GLY A 328 17.09 -6.77 24.86
CA GLY A 328 17.61 -5.73 25.74
C GLY A 328 18.05 -6.26 27.11
N MET A 329 17.28 -7.15 27.72
CA MET A 329 17.63 -7.80 29.00
C MET A 329 18.85 -8.72 28.85
N LEU A 330 18.96 -9.47 27.75
CA LEU A 330 20.13 -10.30 27.47
C LEU A 330 21.39 -9.44 27.27
N ALA A 331 21.27 -8.34 26.52
CA ALA A 331 22.35 -7.38 26.34
C ALA A 331 22.77 -6.76 27.68
N TYR A 332 21.81 -6.32 28.50
CA TYR A 332 22.09 -5.78 29.83
C TYR A 332 22.77 -6.82 30.72
N ASN A 333 22.26 -8.05 30.78
CA ASN A 333 22.86 -9.12 31.57
C ASN A 333 24.30 -9.43 31.11
N TRP A 334 24.55 -9.42 29.81
CA TRP A 334 25.90 -9.56 29.27
C TRP A 334 26.82 -8.41 29.71
N THR A 335 26.35 -7.15 29.71
CA THR A 335 27.15 -6.03 30.21
C THR A 335 27.51 -6.19 31.68
N GLN A 336 26.62 -6.74 32.51
CA GLN A 336 26.86 -6.98 33.94
C GLN A 336 27.90 -8.08 34.22
N THR A 337 28.35 -8.83 33.20
CA THR A 337 29.47 -9.78 33.34
C THR A 337 30.85 -9.13 33.20
N ARG A 338 30.89 -7.86 32.79
CA ARG A 338 32.14 -7.11 32.56
C ARG A 338 32.49 -6.26 33.77
N TYR A 339 33.79 -6.08 33.99
CA TYR A 339 34.33 -5.22 35.04
C TYR A 339 35.35 -4.28 34.40
N PHE A 340 35.52 -3.10 34.97
CA PHE A 340 36.61 -2.21 34.60
C PHE A 340 37.05 -1.39 35.82
N VAL A 341 38.30 -0.94 35.79
CA VAL A 341 38.86 -0.03 36.80
C VAL A 341 38.85 1.37 36.19
N GLY A 342 38.22 2.32 36.87
CA GLY A 342 38.07 3.70 36.42
C GLY A 342 38.37 4.70 37.54
N ALA A 343 38.36 5.98 37.19
CA ALA A 343 38.43 7.08 38.14
C ALA A 343 37.00 7.52 38.53
N ASP A 344 36.76 7.71 39.82
CA ASP A 344 35.56 8.42 40.32
C ASP A 344 36.02 9.50 41.31
N ASP A 345 35.61 10.74 41.07
CA ASP A 345 36.11 11.94 41.75
C ASP A 345 37.65 11.97 41.89
N ASP A 346 38.18 11.56 43.05
CA ASP A 346 39.61 11.60 43.39
C ASP A 346 40.24 10.20 43.63
N SER A 347 39.48 9.10 43.49
CA SER A 347 39.94 7.74 43.79
C SER A 347 39.78 6.75 42.63
N VAL A 348 40.52 5.65 42.72
CA VAL A 348 40.41 4.53 41.79
C VAL A 348 39.30 3.58 42.23
N VAL A 349 38.33 3.33 41.34
CA VAL A 349 37.12 2.55 41.64
C VAL A 349 36.98 1.38 40.67
N ILE A 350 36.49 0.25 41.18
CA ILE A 350 36.11 -0.91 40.37
C ILE A 350 34.61 -0.82 40.04
N PHE A 351 34.31 -0.74 38.76
CA PHE A 351 32.96 -0.73 38.22
C PHE A 351 32.56 -2.10 37.64
N ARG A 352 31.28 -2.44 37.73
CA ARG A 352 30.65 -3.56 37.01
C ARG A 352 29.74 -2.99 35.93
N GLY A 353 29.91 -3.48 34.69
CA GLY A 353 29.18 -3.00 33.52
C GLY A 353 30.09 -2.59 32.37
N VAL A 354 29.55 -1.75 31.47
CA VAL A 354 30.28 -1.17 30.34
C VAL A 354 30.37 0.35 30.50
N GLN A 355 31.47 0.96 30.05
CA GLN A 355 31.73 2.41 30.26
C GLN A 355 30.77 3.34 29.50
N GLN A 356 30.02 2.82 28.52
CA GLN A 356 29.20 3.64 27.63
C GLN A 356 27.84 3.91 28.28
N ASN A 357 27.43 5.17 28.29
CA ASN A 357 26.11 5.58 28.79
C ASN A 357 25.11 5.69 27.65
N LEU A 358 23.89 5.20 27.86
CA LEU A 358 22.78 5.37 26.91
C LEU A 358 21.88 6.51 27.39
N GLY A 359 22.21 7.73 26.98
CA GLY A 359 21.51 8.93 27.43
C GLY A 359 21.60 9.10 28.95
N PRO A 360 20.49 9.23 29.70
CA PRO A 360 20.50 9.37 31.16
C PRO A 360 20.73 8.04 31.91
N ILE A 361 20.82 6.90 31.21
CA ILE A 361 20.94 5.58 31.83
C ILE A 361 22.41 5.19 31.88
N SER A 362 22.97 5.11 33.09
CA SER A 362 24.28 4.51 33.33
C SER A 362 24.20 2.98 33.19
N LEU A 363 25.09 2.40 32.37
CA LEU A 363 25.23 0.95 32.20
C LEU A 363 26.32 0.35 33.10
N SER A 364 26.84 1.14 34.04
CA SER A 364 27.84 0.72 35.00
C SER A 364 27.44 1.11 36.42
N THR A 365 27.85 0.30 37.39
CA THR A 365 27.64 0.55 38.81
C THR A 365 28.95 0.34 39.54
N GLU A 366 29.25 1.23 40.49
CA GLU A 366 30.38 1.09 41.39
C GLU A 366 30.19 -0.14 42.29
N VAL A 367 31.22 -0.98 42.38
CA VAL A 367 31.21 -2.19 43.23
C VAL A 367 32.20 -2.07 44.38
N HIS A 368 33.33 -1.40 44.18
CA HIS A 368 34.37 -1.29 45.20
C HIS A 368 35.28 -0.08 44.98
N ASP A 369 35.31 0.81 45.96
CA ASP A 369 36.33 1.86 46.08
C ASP A 369 37.61 1.26 46.67
N THR A 370 38.74 1.45 45.98
CA THR A 370 40.03 0.87 46.36
C THR A 370 40.79 1.72 47.38
N GLY A 371 40.36 2.98 47.58
CA GLY A 371 41.00 3.96 48.45
C GLY A 371 42.35 4.47 47.94
N ILE A 372 42.73 4.17 46.69
CA ILE A 372 43.93 4.68 46.04
C ILE A 372 43.59 6.06 45.47
N LEU A 373 44.30 7.10 45.89
CA LEU A 373 44.11 8.45 45.37
C LEU A 373 44.78 8.58 43.99
N LEU A 374 44.08 9.20 43.04
CA LEU A 374 44.60 9.45 41.69
C LEU A 374 45.87 10.31 41.69
N ALA A 375 46.01 11.19 42.70
CA ALA A 375 47.17 12.06 42.89
C ALA A 375 48.48 11.29 43.15
N ASP A 376 48.38 10.14 43.82
CA ASP A 376 49.54 9.33 44.24
C ASP A 376 50.01 8.38 43.12
N LEU A 377 49.25 8.29 42.02
CA LEU A 377 49.63 7.51 40.85
C LEU A 377 50.55 8.31 39.89
N PRO A 378 51.57 7.66 39.28
CA PRO A 378 52.34 8.21 38.17
C PRO A 378 51.45 8.69 37.01
N SER A 379 51.85 9.77 36.32
CA SER A 379 51.05 10.43 35.28
C SER A 379 50.53 9.50 34.17
N TYR A 380 51.34 8.53 33.73
CA TYR A 380 50.93 7.53 32.74
C TYR A 380 49.86 6.57 33.25
N GLN A 381 49.92 6.18 34.54
CA GLN A 381 48.95 5.27 35.15
C GLN A 381 47.64 6.02 35.45
N ARG A 382 47.73 7.25 35.94
CA ARG A 382 46.58 8.14 36.11
C ARG A 382 45.80 8.29 34.80
N ALA A 383 46.49 8.64 33.71
CA ALA A 383 45.87 8.75 32.38
C ALA A 383 45.32 7.42 31.83
N SER A 384 45.75 6.27 32.37
CA SER A 384 45.20 4.95 31.99
C SER A 384 43.96 4.59 32.80
N VAL A 385 43.92 4.96 34.10
CA VAL A 385 42.74 4.79 34.95
C VAL A 385 41.62 5.76 34.56
N GLU A 386 41.95 7.01 34.24
CA GLU A 386 41.01 8.00 33.70
C GLU A 386 40.39 7.57 32.37
N ARG A 387 41.17 6.88 31.52
CA ARG A 387 40.67 6.27 30.28
C ARG A 387 40.02 4.89 30.48
N THR A 388 39.94 4.43 31.72
CA THR A 388 39.48 3.12 32.17
C THR A 388 40.33 1.93 31.70
N ILE A 389 40.45 0.93 32.57
CA ILE A 389 41.18 -0.32 32.31
C ILE A 389 40.20 -1.48 32.36
N ASN A 390 39.99 -2.15 31.23
CA ASN A 390 39.09 -3.30 31.15
C ASN A 390 39.61 -4.49 31.96
N ALA A 391 38.72 -5.13 32.74
CA ALA A 391 39.00 -6.33 33.51
C ALA A 391 38.05 -7.47 33.10
N ARG A 392 38.57 -8.70 33.05
CA ARG A 392 37.79 -9.88 32.62
C ARG A 392 36.92 -10.47 33.73
N SER A 393 37.25 -10.18 34.98
CA SER A 393 36.54 -10.62 36.17
C SER A 393 36.81 -9.64 37.31
N TYR A 394 36.03 -9.75 38.40
CA TYR A 394 36.30 -8.99 39.63
C TYR A 394 37.70 -9.30 40.21
N THR A 395 38.15 -10.55 40.14
CA THR A 395 39.50 -10.93 40.59
C THR A 395 40.62 -10.33 39.74
N ASP A 396 40.41 -10.21 38.42
CA ASP A 396 41.32 -9.53 37.51
C ASP A 396 41.37 -8.02 37.78
N ALA A 397 40.20 -7.42 38.07
CA ALA A 397 40.12 -6.02 38.51
C ALA A 397 40.89 -5.78 39.80
N LEU A 398 40.76 -6.66 40.81
CA LEU A 398 41.54 -6.60 42.04
C LEU A 398 43.06 -6.69 41.76
N ALA A 399 43.48 -7.63 40.90
CA ALA A 399 44.88 -7.76 40.53
C ALA A 399 45.43 -6.55 39.75
N ILE A 400 44.58 -5.82 39.00
CA ILE A 400 44.94 -4.53 38.40
C ILE A 400 45.16 -3.48 39.49
N THR A 401 44.24 -3.40 40.47
CA THR A 401 44.34 -2.42 41.56
C THR A 401 45.51 -2.67 42.50
N GLU A 402 45.86 -3.94 42.77
CA GLU A 402 47.05 -4.30 43.55
C GLU A 402 48.34 -3.90 42.84
N ARG A 403 48.39 -4.01 41.50
CA ARG A 403 49.54 -3.51 40.72
C ARG A 403 49.65 -1.99 40.77
N LEU A 404 48.52 -1.28 40.73
CA LEU A 404 48.48 0.18 40.89
C LEU A 404 48.93 0.62 42.28
N ARG A 405 48.51 -0.09 43.34
CA ARG A 405 48.97 0.11 44.72
C ARG A 405 50.45 -0.21 44.91
N ALA A 406 50.99 -1.22 44.20
CA ALA A 406 52.42 -1.51 44.25
C ALA A 406 53.28 -0.40 43.62
N SER A 407 52.74 0.32 42.62
CA SER A 407 53.40 1.50 42.05
C SER A 407 53.24 2.78 42.88
N GLU A 408 52.21 2.87 43.73
CA GLU A 408 52.09 3.90 44.77
C GLU A 408 53.25 3.84 45.77
N LEU A 409 53.70 2.62 46.12
CA LEU A 409 54.83 2.37 47.02
C LEU A 409 56.22 2.38 46.36
N ALA A 410 56.31 2.47 45.03
CA ALA A 410 57.60 2.53 44.34
C ALA A 410 58.18 3.95 44.46
N PRO A 411 59.44 4.12 44.90
CA PRO A 411 60.03 5.45 44.96
C PRO A 411 60.06 6.06 43.55
N VAL A 412 59.51 7.27 43.44
CA VAL A 412 59.61 8.11 42.24
C VAL A 412 61.09 8.15 41.84
N PRO A 413 61.48 7.72 40.62
CA PRO A 413 62.84 7.97 40.18
C PRO A 413 63.02 9.49 40.11
N GLU A 414 63.94 9.97 40.95
CA GLU A 414 64.44 11.35 40.95
C GLU A 414 64.70 11.76 39.51
N ALA A 415 64.21 12.96 39.16
CA ALA A 415 64.55 13.63 37.92
C ALA A 415 66.07 13.62 37.75
N THR A 416 66.56 12.89 36.75
CA THR A 416 67.97 12.92 36.37
C THR A 416 68.29 14.37 35.99
N PRO A 417 69.34 14.99 36.57
CA PRO A 417 69.61 16.40 36.36
C PRO A 417 69.92 16.67 34.89
N VAL A 418 69.33 17.76 34.40
CA VAL A 418 69.64 18.39 33.12
C VAL A 418 71.17 18.58 33.04
N PRO A 419 71.84 18.12 31.96
CA PRO A 419 73.26 18.39 31.81
C PRO A 419 73.50 19.89 31.59
N GLU A 420 74.48 20.38 32.35
CA GLU A 420 75.00 21.73 32.39
C GLU A 420 75.32 22.25 30.98
N ILE A 421 74.69 23.35 30.59
CA ILE A 421 74.97 24.04 29.33
C ILE A 421 76.25 24.86 29.53
N SER A 422 77.36 24.45 28.89
CA SER A 422 78.50 25.34 28.63
C SER A 422 78.32 26.04 27.28
N PRO A 423 78.69 27.34 27.15
CA PRO A 423 78.28 28.19 26.03
C PRO A 423 79.22 28.04 24.84
N THR A 424 78.71 28.29 23.60
CA THR A 424 79.38 28.71 22.33
C THR A 424 78.54 28.14 21.15
N ALA A 425 78.11 28.83 20.10
CA ALA A 425 78.29 30.21 19.61
C ALA A 425 77.06 30.61 18.77
N THR A 426 76.84 31.93 18.74
CA THR A 426 76.00 32.69 17.79
C THR A 426 76.24 32.33 16.32
N PRO A 427 75.19 32.27 15.49
CA PRO A 427 75.25 32.81 14.14
C PRO A 427 74.38 34.06 13.99
N LEU A 428 74.92 35.01 13.23
CA LEU A 428 74.36 36.31 12.84
C LEU A 428 73.02 36.18 12.07
N PRO A 429 72.26 37.28 11.90
CA PRO A 429 70.87 37.26 11.49
C PRO A 429 70.73 37.11 9.97
N THR A 430 69.65 36.45 9.54
CA THR A 430 69.11 36.65 8.21
C THR A 430 67.70 37.17 8.34
N GLU A 431 67.53 38.37 7.79
CA GLU A 431 66.28 39.11 7.68
C GLU A 431 65.18 38.31 7.01
N VAL A 432 63.99 38.56 7.53
CA VAL A 432 62.68 38.33 6.92
C VAL A 432 62.53 39.24 5.71
N PRO A 433 61.85 38.82 4.64
CA PRO A 433 61.01 39.73 3.88
C PRO A 433 59.53 39.39 4.16
N THR A 434 58.77 40.42 4.51
CA THR A 434 57.30 40.46 4.29
C THR A 434 57.06 41.40 3.10
N PRO A 435 55.92 41.32 2.39
CA PRO A 435 54.76 40.46 2.55
C PRO A 435 54.64 39.35 1.49
#